data_AF-A0A251WFQ6-F1
#
_entry.id   AF-A0A251WFQ6-F1
#
_cell.length_a   1.000
_cell.length_b   1.000
_cell.length_c   1.000
_cell.angle_alpha   90.00
_cell.angle_beta   90.00
_cell.angle_gamma   90.00
#
_symmetry.space_group_name_H-M   'P 1'
#
loop_
_entity.id
_entity.type
_entity.pdbx_description
1 polymer ?
#
loop_
_entity_poly.entity_id
_entity_poly.type
_entity_poly.pdbx_seq_one_letter_code
_entity_poly.pdbx_strand_id
1 'polypeptide(L)'
;MNLPFILDVIIGLFFVYLILSLLASEIQELITTLLQWRAKHLRDSIENLIAGGAESAEQKKVKALVQSIYDDPLIRDLNQEARGLWAKGFRKITQWIFPSNRKGAFGFNQSSGPSYIASDTFSTALLERLGISTFVDKLIDVRLDEFIKRIIGEISISDSTITPADPSNLVGIWEIAETVGIDLTTSRSFRNLVEDFYNVQQDYRKGCTTVLFSVDRLAEALDRFIVSYPDPRSEDICYFCDRVTAFKLNLFGTNNERAILSGGLQPTLADVVALADKGSTVYKQVADRYTAAKTRALAINERVTYQTEALLQERSGLEVESMAEHQPTEEERNICREEAIRTLDEEEYQIYQDYQVYERVEKALDHLPSSVQQSLAVLARRAQNRVQSTQNAVEHFREEIALWFDDSMSRASGVYKRNAKGVAIIVGISIAMFTNSDTFHIFNRIASDESLRKVITDRASQIAPAQDSRPDAVRQDLERLKEDTEGVLADIALPISWNPSNLSRQLGCPYAPSTTDLQPGADKIYSLLTRDQWNDLYKACLGITSVPENTSVPLQVVQMIGAKPLGFFRMVSGWLISGVAISMGAPFWFDLLGKVVNVRNTGGKPKDANNP
;
A
#
# COMPACT_ATOMS: atom_id res chain seq x y z
N MET A 1 -29.46 47.65 9.75
CA MET A 1 -29.29 46.78 8.55
C MET A 1 -30.42 45.79 8.54
N ASN A 2 -31.07 45.58 7.39
CA ASN A 2 -32.16 44.59 7.28
C ASN A 2 -31.56 43.17 7.23
N LEU A 3 -32.26 42.19 7.81
CA LEU A 3 -31.80 40.79 7.86
C LEU A 3 -31.39 40.22 6.48
N PRO A 4 -32.14 40.46 5.38
CA PRO A 4 -31.75 39.99 4.04
C PRO A 4 -30.40 40.54 3.57
N PHE A 5 -30.10 41.80 3.88
CA PHE A 5 -28.82 42.41 3.52
C PHE A 5 -27.65 41.72 4.22
N ILE A 6 -27.79 41.44 5.52
CA ILE A 6 -26.74 40.77 6.29
C ILE A 6 -26.50 39.36 5.74
N LEU A 7 -27.57 38.63 5.42
CA LEU A 7 -27.49 37.30 4.80
C LEU A 7 -26.75 37.35 3.45
N ASP A 8 -27.07 38.31 2.58
CA ASP A 8 -26.43 38.45 1.28
C ASP A 8 -24.92 38.73 1.40
N VAL A 9 -24.51 39.56 2.37
CA VAL A 9 -23.08 39.81 2.64
C VAL A 9 -22.37 38.55 3.15
N ILE A 10 -23.00 37.80 4.05
CA ILE A 10 -22.44 36.55 4.59
C ILE A 10 -22.32 35.49 3.48
N ILE A 11 -23.35 35.32 2.66
CA ILE A 11 -23.35 34.40 1.50
C ILE A 11 -22.18 34.75 0.58
N GLY A 12 -22.00 36.03 0.27
CA GLY A 12 -20.90 36.45 -0.59
C GLY A 12 -19.52 36.23 0.02
N LEU A 13 -19.36 36.44 1.32
CA LEU A 13 -18.11 36.16 2.02
C LEU A 13 -17.77 34.66 1.98
N PHE A 14 -18.75 33.79 2.29
CA PHE A 14 -18.56 32.34 2.27
C PHE A 14 -18.26 31.82 0.88
N PHE A 15 -18.91 32.39 -0.14
CA PHE A 15 -18.66 32.05 -1.52
C PHE A 15 -17.23 32.39 -1.98
N VAL A 16 -16.72 33.58 -1.62
CA VAL A 16 -15.34 33.97 -1.94
C VAL A 16 -14.34 33.02 -1.27
N TYR A 17 -14.54 32.67 0.01
CA TYR A 17 -13.64 31.74 0.69
C TYR A 17 -13.79 30.30 0.23
N LEU A 18 -14.96 29.88 -0.23
CA LEU A 18 -15.15 28.58 -0.88
C LEU A 18 -14.25 28.46 -2.12
N ILE A 19 -14.28 29.45 -3.02
CA ILE A 19 -13.44 29.46 -4.24
C ILE A 19 -11.95 29.45 -3.87
N LEU A 20 -11.52 30.33 -2.96
CA LEU A 20 -10.10 30.39 -2.56
C LEU A 20 -9.64 29.10 -1.89
N SER A 21 -10.52 28.42 -1.15
CA SER A 21 -10.23 27.14 -0.49
C SER A 21 -10.22 25.96 -1.47
N LEU A 22 -11.01 26.02 -2.54
CA LEU A 22 -10.94 25.05 -3.65
C LEU A 22 -9.57 25.14 -4.32
N LEU A 23 -9.15 26.34 -4.71
CA LEU A 23 -7.81 26.59 -5.28
C LEU A 23 -6.69 26.13 -4.34
N ALA A 24 -6.80 26.44 -3.04
CA ALA A 24 -5.81 26.01 -2.06
C ALA A 24 -5.71 24.49 -1.94
N SER A 25 -6.84 23.79 -2.03
CA SER A 25 -6.89 22.32 -1.97
C SER A 25 -6.21 21.70 -3.19
N GLU A 26 -6.44 22.24 -4.39
CA GLU A 26 -5.76 21.81 -5.63
C GLU A 26 -4.25 21.99 -5.54
N ILE A 27 -3.81 23.18 -5.10
CA ILE A 27 -2.38 23.48 -4.95
C ILE A 27 -1.74 22.55 -3.91
N GLN A 28 -2.40 22.36 -2.76
CA GLN A 28 -1.91 21.48 -1.72
C GLN A 28 -1.81 20.04 -2.22
N GLU A 29 -2.82 19.54 -2.93
CA GLU A 29 -2.84 18.19 -3.49
C GLU A 29 -1.68 17.99 -4.48
N LEU A 30 -1.50 18.92 -5.43
CA LEU A 30 -0.39 18.91 -6.39
C LEU A 30 0.98 18.87 -5.69
N ILE A 31 1.18 19.72 -4.67
CA ILE A 31 2.43 19.76 -3.89
C ILE A 31 2.68 18.40 -3.21
N THR A 32 1.66 17.83 -2.56
CA THR A 32 1.82 16.56 -1.83
C THR A 32 2.11 15.37 -2.75
N THR A 33 1.48 15.33 -3.92
CA THR A 33 1.68 14.29 -4.94
C THR A 33 3.07 14.38 -5.57
N LEU A 34 3.50 15.58 -5.95
CA LEU A 34 4.81 15.78 -6.57
C LEU A 34 5.98 15.55 -5.60
N LEU A 35 5.79 15.86 -4.31
CA LEU A 35 6.82 15.66 -3.29
C LEU A 35 6.82 14.25 -2.69
N GLN A 36 5.87 13.38 -3.08
CA GLN A 36 5.75 11.98 -2.61
C GLN A 36 5.64 11.87 -1.07
N TRP A 37 5.13 12.91 -0.41
CA TRP A 37 5.09 12.97 1.05
C TRP A 37 4.20 11.89 1.67
N ARG A 38 3.08 11.58 1.02
CA ARG A 38 2.16 10.55 1.48
C ARG A 38 2.80 9.16 1.39
N ALA A 39 3.40 8.84 0.25
CA ALA A 39 4.13 7.60 0.06
C ALA A 39 5.28 7.47 1.07
N LYS A 40 6.09 8.53 1.24
CA LYS A 40 7.20 8.55 2.20
C LYS A 40 6.71 8.33 3.64
N HIS A 41 5.66 9.04 4.04
CA HIS A 41 5.07 8.86 5.36
C HIS A 41 4.59 7.43 5.58
N LEU A 42 3.95 6.82 4.57
CA LEU A 42 3.54 5.41 4.64
C LEU A 42 4.75 4.50 4.86
N ARG A 43 5.82 4.67 4.08
CA ARG A 43 7.07 3.90 4.26
C ARG A 43 7.66 4.07 5.65
N ASP A 44 7.81 5.31 6.12
CA ASP A 44 8.33 5.62 7.45
C ASP A 44 7.45 5.00 8.55
N SER A 45 6.14 4.92 8.33
CA SER A 45 5.19 4.29 9.25
C SER A 45 5.36 2.76 9.29
N ILE A 46 5.61 2.14 8.14
CA ILE A 46 5.92 0.70 8.05
C ILE A 46 7.28 0.41 8.69
N GLU A 47 8.29 1.25 8.45
CA GLU A 47 9.60 1.14 9.10
C GLU A 47 9.45 1.20 10.62
N ASN A 48 8.68 2.15 11.14
CA ASN A 48 8.43 2.27 12.58
C ASN A 48 7.60 1.09 13.14
N LEU A 49 6.62 0.59 12.37
CA LEU A 49 5.83 -0.58 12.72
C LEU A 49 6.70 -1.83 12.86
N ILE A 50 7.54 -2.10 11.86
CA ILE A 50 8.46 -3.25 11.81
C ILE A 50 9.57 -3.09 12.85
N ALA A 51 10.07 -1.88 13.09
CA ALA A 51 11.06 -1.62 14.12
C ALA A 51 10.53 -1.93 15.51
N GLY A 52 9.26 -1.65 15.82
CA GLY A 52 8.64 -2.01 17.11
C GLY A 52 9.36 -1.45 18.35
N GLY A 53 10.19 -0.41 18.19
CA GLY A 53 11.06 0.13 19.24
C GLY A 53 12.45 -0.52 19.36
N ALA A 54 12.88 -1.32 18.37
CA ALA A 54 14.20 -1.96 18.32
C ALA A 54 15.36 -0.95 18.39
N GLU A 55 16.47 -1.39 18.99
CA GLU A 55 17.71 -0.62 19.08
C GLU A 55 18.30 -0.31 17.69
N SER A 56 19.10 0.77 17.61
CA SER A 56 19.78 1.24 16.38
C SER A 56 20.53 0.14 15.61
N ALA A 57 21.02 -0.90 16.30
CA ALA A 57 21.75 -2.02 15.71
C ALA A 57 20.92 -2.85 14.70
N GLU A 58 19.60 -2.96 14.87
CA GLU A 58 18.73 -3.73 13.98
C GLU A 58 18.12 -2.91 12.84
N GLN A 59 18.37 -1.59 12.79
CA GLN A 59 17.72 -0.71 11.82
C GLN A 59 18.10 -1.03 10.37
N LYS A 60 19.27 -1.64 10.13
CA LYS A 60 19.66 -2.15 8.81
C LYS A 60 18.76 -3.31 8.36
N LYS A 61 18.46 -4.26 9.26
CA LYS A 61 17.56 -5.39 8.98
C LYS A 61 16.14 -4.92 8.73
N VAL A 62 15.65 -3.99 9.55
CA VAL A 62 14.34 -3.35 9.37
C VAL A 62 14.23 -2.70 7.99
N LYS A 63 15.21 -1.88 7.62
CA LYS A 63 15.21 -1.22 6.30
C LYS A 63 15.26 -2.21 5.15
N ALA A 64 16.06 -3.26 5.27
CA ALA A 64 16.15 -4.32 4.25
C ALA A 64 14.82 -5.06 4.08
N LEU A 65 14.13 -5.38 5.18
CA LEU A 65 12.80 -6.01 5.15
C LEU A 65 11.73 -5.07 4.57
N VAL A 66 11.71 -3.80 4.99
CA VAL A 66 10.79 -2.80 4.40
C VAL A 66 11.04 -2.72 2.89
N GLN A 67 12.30 -2.65 2.48
CA GLN A 67 12.67 -2.57 1.07
C GLN A 67 12.21 -3.81 0.29
N SER A 68 12.39 -5.01 0.84
CA SER A 68 11.93 -6.24 0.18
C SER A 68 10.40 -6.30 0.07
N ILE A 69 9.66 -5.78 1.05
CA ILE A 69 8.19 -5.63 0.99
C ILE A 69 7.78 -4.67 -0.13
N TYR A 70 8.46 -3.53 -0.28
CA TYR A 70 8.15 -2.57 -1.35
C TYR A 70 8.55 -3.06 -2.76
N ASP A 71 9.50 -3.99 -2.84
CA ASP A 71 9.86 -4.69 -4.08
C ASP A 71 8.97 -5.89 -4.37
N ASP A 72 7.96 -6.14 -3.53
CA ASP A 72 6.93 -7.13 -3.81
C ASP A 72 6.04 -6.73 -4.99
N PRO A 73 5.78 -7.61 -5.98
CA PRO A 73 4.91 -7.28 -7.11
C PRO A 73 3.57 -6.68 -6.68
N LEU A 74 2.96 -7.20 -5.60
CA LEU A 74 1.67 -6.73 -5.11
C LEU A 74 1.71 -5.28 -4.60
N ILE A 75 2.85 -4.82 -4.09
CA ILE A 75 3.01 -3.46 -3.56
C ILE A 75 3.62 -2.53 -4.60
N ARG A 76 4.58 -3.03 -5.38
CA ARG A 76 5.25 -2.29 -6.46
C ARG A 76 4.24 -1.85 -7.52
N ASP A 77 3.29 -2.71 -7.87
CA ASP A 77 2.33 -2.42 -8.93
C ASP A 77 1.23 -1.42 -8.49
N LEU A 78 1.07 -1.19 -7.17
CA LEU A 78 0.25 -0.09 -6.63
C LEU A 78 0.87 1.30 -6.88
N ASN A 79 2.14 1.35 -7.26
CA ASN A 79 2.84 2.60 -7.48
C ASN A 79 2.46 3.24 -8.81
N GLN A 80 1.57 4.23 -8.75
CA GLN A 80 1.17 5.03 -9.90
C GLN A 80 2.17 6.19 -10.10
N GLU A 81 3.30 5.93 -10.75
CA GLU A 81 4.25 6.99 -11.10
C GLU A 81 3.65 7.94 -12.15
N ALA A 82 3.69 9.25 -11.89
CA ALA A 82 3.34 10.26 -12.88
C ALA A 82 4.30 10.19 -14.09
N ARG A 83 3.79 9.80 -15.26
CA ARG A 83 4.55 9.69 -16.51
C ARG A 83 4.41 10.99 -17.33
N GLY A 84 5.51 11.73 -17.52
CA GLY A 84 5.51 12.94 -18.36
C GLY A 84 6.83 13.72 -18.36
N LEU A 85 7.05 14.58 -19.36
CA LEU A 85 8.26 15.40 -19.50
C LEU A 85 8.39 16.42 -18.35
N TRP A 86 7.30 17.09 -17.98
CA TRP A 86 7.24 18.03 -16.86
C TRP A 86 7.44 17.34 -15.51
N ALA A 87 6.86 16.14 -15.33
CA ALA A 87 7.05 15.33 -14.14
C ALA A 87 8.54 14.92 -13.96
N LYS A 88 9.23 14.54 -15.03
CA LYS A 88 10.68 14.22 -15.01
C LYS A 88 11.54 15.44 -14.66
N GLY A 89 11.21 16.61 -15.19
CA GLY A 89 11.89 17.88 -14.88
C GLY A 89 11.73 18.29 -13.42
N PHE A 90 10.51 18.26 -12.91
CA PHE A 90 10.22 18.55 -11.51
C PHE A 90 10.88 17.54 -10.56
N ARG A 91 10.92 16.25 -10.94
CA ARG A 91 11.60 15.19 -10.17
C ARG A 91 13.10 15.45 -9.99
N LYS A 92 13.80 15.97 -11.01
CA LYS A 92 15.22 16.36 -10.87
C LYS A 92 15.38 17.49 -9.85
N ILE A 93 14.49 18.46 -9.87
CA ILE A 93 14.49 19.59 -8.92
C ILE A 93 14.20 19.08 -7.51
N THR A 94 13.17 18.25 -7.33
CA THR A 94 12.82 17.73 -6.00
C THR A 94 13.87 16.79 -5.45
N GLN A 95 14.54 15.98 -6.27
CA GLN A 95 15.68 15.14 -5.86
C GLN A 95 16.90 15.97 -5.43
N TRP A 96 17.08 17.15 -6.02
CA TRP A 96 18.14 18.08 -5.64
C TRP A 96 17.85 18.73 -4.28
N ILE A 97 16.60 19.17 -4.05
CA ILE A 97 16.20 19.85 -2.81
C ILE A 97 15.97 18.85 -1.66
N PHE A 98 15.42 17.67 -1.95
CA PHE A 98 15.02 16.67 -0.96
C PHE A 98 15.74 15.33 -1.22
N PRO A 99 16.86 15.06 -0.53
CA PRO A 99 17.63 13.82 -0.72
C PRO A 99 16.84 12.55 -0.40
N SER A 100 15.72 12.65 0.33
CA SER A 100 14.79 11.55 0.58
C SER A 100 14.04 11.05 -0.66
N ASN A 101 14.09 11.75 -1.81
CA ASN A 101 13.39 11.35 -3.05
C ASN A 101 14.33 10.69 -4.09
N ARG A 102 15.54 10.29 -3.68
CA ARG A 102 16.52 9.58 -4.54
C ARG A 102 16.12 8.11 -4.74
N LYS A 103 16.68 7.46 -5.77
CA LYS A 103 16.52 6.01 -5.98
C LYS A 103 16.98 5.24 -4.72
N GLY A 104 16.24 4.20 -4.33
CA GLY A 104 16.47 3.48 -3.07
C GLY A 104 15.58 3.94 -1.90
N ALA A 105 14.72 4.94 -2.14
CA ALA A 105 13.83 5.50 -1.12
C ALA A 105 12.54 4.71 -0.89
N PHE A 106 12.29 3.61 -1.60
CA PHE A 106 11.11 2.76 -1.38
C PHE A 106 11.50 1.29 -1.58
N GLY A 107 12.03 0.97 -2.75
CA GLY A 107 12.62 -0.33 -3.12
C GLY A 107 14.06 -0.18 -3.64
N PHE A 108 14.73 -1.27 -4.05
CA PHE A 108 16.11 -1.27 -4.58
C PHE A 108 16.35 -0.28 -5.70
N ASN A 109 15.39 -0.10 -6.61
CA ASN A 109 15.51 0.84 -7.74
C ASN A 109 14.35 1.84 -7.84
N GLN A 110 13.52 1.93 -6.80
CA GLN A 110 12.31 2.77 -6.82
C GLN A 110 12.62 4.14 -6.20
N SER A 111 12.12 5.20 -6.86
CA SER A 111 12.25 6.60 -6.40
C SER A 111 10.92 7.21 -5.94
N SER A 112 9.85 6.43 -6.05
CA SER A 112 8.51 6.72 -5.54
C SER A 112 7.93 5.41 -5.01
N GLY A 113 6.79 5.50 -4.33
CA GLY A 113 6.07 4.35 -3.83
C GLY A 113 4.57 4.62 -3.77
N PRO A 114 3.76 3.60 -3.50
CA PRO A 114 2.32 3.76 -3.35
C PRO A 114 1.98 4.75 -2.22
N SER A 115 0.97 5.58 -2.47
CA SER A 115 0.42 6.49 -1.47
C SER A 115 -0.50 5.78 -0.46
N TYR A 116 -0.95 4.57 -0.77
CA TYR A 116 -1.79 3.76 0.09
C TYR A 116 -1.53 2.29 -0.20
N ILE A 117 -1.52 1.46 0.84
CA ILE A 117 -1.43 0.01 0.74
C ILE A 117 -2.59 -0.54 1.59
N ALA A 118 -3.40 -1.43 1.01
CA ALA A 118 -4.45 -2.11 1.75
C ALA A 118 -3.82 -3.13 2.72
N SER A 119 -4.44 -3.32 3.89
CA SER A 119 -3.93 -4.23 4.92
C SER A 119 -3.80 -5.67 4.43
N ASP A 120 -4.77 -6.11 3.63
CA ASP A 120 -4.75 -7.41 2.94
C ASP A 120 -3.49 -7.55 2.06
N THR A 121 -3.25 -6.58 1.17
CA THR A 121 -2.07 -6.57 0.29
C THR A 121 -0.76 -6.55 1.07
N PHE A 122 -0.67 -5.75 2.14
CA PHE A 122 0.51 -5.71 3.00
C PHE A 122 0.75 -7.05 3.70
N SER A 123 -0.30 -7.65 4.28
CA SER A 123 -0.20 -8.91 5.00
C SER A 123 0.24 -10.07 4.09
N THR A 124 -0.32 -10.12 2.87
CA THR A 124 0.06 -11.10 1.85
C THR A 124 1.51 -10.90 1.41
N ALA A 125 1.90 -9.67 1.07
CA ALA A 125 3.27 -9.36 0.68
C ALA A 125 4.28 -9.68 1.82
N LEU A 126 3.92 -9.40 3.08
CA LEU A 126 4.76 -9.74 4.22
C LEU A 126 4.93 -11.25 4.36
N LEU A 127 3.85 -12.03 4.36
CA LEU A 127 3.92 -13.49 4.48
C LEU A 127 4.70 -14.14 3.33
N GLU A 128 4.50 -13.64 2.10
CA GLU A 128 5.23 -14.10 0.92
C GLU A 128 6.73 -13.79 1.03
N ARG A 129 7.08 -12.58 1.47
CA ARG A 129 8.49 -12.18 1.65
C ARG A 129 9.19 -12.94 2.77
N LEU A 130 8.43 -13.39 3.76
CA LEU A 130 8.91 -14.29 4.81
C LEU A 130 8.92 -15.76 4.37
N GLY A 131 8.31 -16.09 3.23
CA GLY A 131 8.21 -17.45 2.70
C GLY A 131 7.41 -18.40 3.58
N ILE A 132 6.54 -17.87 4.45
CA ILE A 132 5.84 -18.66 5.47
C ILE A 132 4.92 -19.69 4.82
N SER A 133 4.13 -19.30 3.81
CA SER A 133 3.22 -20.21 3.11
C SER A 133 3.99 -21.38 2.48
N THR A 134 5.09 -21.09 1.80
CA THR A 134 5.93 -22.13 1.18
C THR A 134 6.56 -23.05 2.23
N PHE A 135 6.99 -22.51 3.37
CA PHE A 135 7.54 -23.32 4.47
C PHE A 135 6.49 -24.21 5.13
N VAL A 136 5.24 -23.74 5.25
CA VAL A 136 4.12 -24.54 5.73
C VAL A 136 3.87 -25.70 4.77
N ASP A 137 3.86 -25.47 3.46
CA ASP A 137 3.67 -26.53 2.46
C ASP A 137 4.79 -27.58 2.53
N LYS A 138 6.05 -27.15 2.70
CA LYS A 138 7.20 -28.05 2.88
C LYS A 138 7.17 -28.80 4.20
N LEU A 139 6.69 -28.18 5.28
CA LEU A 139 6.47 -28.88 6.54
C LEU A 139 5.44 -30.00 6.37
N ILE A 140 4.35 -29.76 5.63
CA ILE A 140 3.34 -30.78 5.35
C ILE A 140 3.93 -31.92 4.53
N ASP A 141 4.73 -31.63 3.49
CA ASP A 141 5.40 -32.66 2.70
C ASP A 141 6.32 -33.54 3.56
N VAL A 142 7.14 -32.93 4.43
CA VAL A 142 7.99 -33.67 5.38
C VAL A 142 7.15 -34.54 6.31
N ARG A 143 6.08 -33.99 6.89
CA ARG A 143 5.22 -34.75 7.81
C ARG A 143 4.43 -35.85 7.09
N LEU A 144 4.05 -35.64 5.83
CA LEU A 144 3.39 -36.64 4.99
C LEU A 144 4.35 -37.79 4.64
N ASP A 145 5.61 -37.49 4.32
CA ASP A 145 6.68 -38.47 4.10
C ASP A 145 6.88 -39.35 5.34
N GLU A 146 7.02 -38.73 6.51
CA GLU A 146 7.16 -39.44 7.79
C GLU A 146 5.92 -40.25 8.15
N PHE A 147 4.72 -39.73 7.85
CA PHE A 147 3.48 -40.46 8.05
C PHE A 147 3.38 -41.69 7.14
N ILE A 148 3.79 -41.57 5.87
CA ILE A 148 3.86 -42.70 4.92
C ILE A 148 4.88 -43.75 5.41
N LYS A 149 6.10 -43.33 5.80
CA LYS A 149 7.13 -44.23 6.36
C LYS A 149 6.65 -44.95 7.62
N ARG A 150 5.84 -44.31 8.45
CA ARG A 150 5.22 -44.97 9.61
C ARG A 150 4.25 -46.10 9.22
N ILE A 151 3.67 -46.05 8.02
CA ILE A 151 2.76 -47.10 7.51
C ILE A 151 3.53 -48.21 6.82
N ILE A 152 4.40 -47.88 5.86
CA ILE A 152 5.05 -48.86 4.96
C ILE A 152 6.55 -49.06 5.24
N GLY A 153 7.09 -48.47 6.31
CA GLY A 153 8.52 -48.46 6.60
C GLY A 153 9.32 -47.55 5.67
N GLU A 154 10.59 -47.33 5.99
CA GLU A 154 11.56 -46.80 5.03
C GLU A 154 12.01 -47.95 4.11
N ILE A 155 11.95 -47.74 2.80
CA ILE A 155 12.11 -48.81 1.81
C ILE A 155 13.17 -48.46 0.76
N SER A 156 13.81 -49.50 0.24
CA SER A 156 14.69 -49.46 -0.93
C SER A 156 14.11 -50.32 -2.04
N ILE A 157 14.19 -49.83 -3.27
CA ILE A 157 13.66 -50.51 -4.47
C ILE A 157 14.83 -50.86 -5.39
N SER A 158 15.01 -52.15 -5.69
CA SER A 158 16.07 -52.65 -6.57
C SER A 158 15.56 -53.81 -7.41
N ASP A 159 15.76 -53.79 -8.75
CA ASP A 159 15.50 -54.90 -9.68
C ASP A 159 14.19 -55.68 -9.43
N SER A 160 13.11 -54.97 -9.12
CA SER A 160 11.82 -55.56 -8.78
C SER A 160 11.78 -56.31 -7.43
N THR A 161 12.50 -55.84 -6.44
CA THR A 161 12.32 -56.21 -5.03
C THR A 161 12.18 -54.95 -4.19
N ILE A 162 11.35 -55.02 -3.15
CA ILE A 162 11.19 -53.94 -2.16
C ILE A 162 11.74 -54.48 -0.85
N THR A 163 12.74 -53.80 -0.28
CA THR A 163 13.34 -54.21 0.99
C THR A 163 13.26 -53.06 1.99
N PRO A 164 13.10 -53.34 3.30
CA PRO A 164 13.27 -52.30 4.30
C PRO A 164 14.69 -51.72 4.22
N ALA A 165 14.82 -50.40 4.36
CA ALA A 165 16.11 -49.71 4.35
C ALA A 165 16.97 -50.10 5.57
N ASP A 166 16.32 -50.29 6.72
CA ASP A 166 16.92 -50.84 7.93
C ASP A 166 16.16 -52.10 8.38
N PRO A 167 16.67 -53.31 8.05
CA PRO A 167 16.05 -54.56 8.48
C PRO A 167 16.01 -54.75 10.01
N SER A 168 16.80 -54.00 10.78
CA SER A 168 16.85 -54.12 12.24
C SER A 168 15.75 -53.32 12.96
N ASN A 169 15.04 -52.44 12.24
CA ASN A 169 14.02 -51.55 12.78
C ASN A 169 12.79 -51.50 11.86
N LEU A 170 12.05 -52.62 11.82
CA LEU A 170 10.82 -52.71 11.04
C LEU A 170 9.69 -51.94 11.72
N VAL A 171 8.88 -51.24 10.92
CA VAL A 171 7.75 -50.43 11.40
C VAL A 171 6.54 -50.67 10.50
N GLY A 172 5.35 -50.57 11.07
CA GLY A 172 4.09 -50.55 10.32
C GLY A 172 3.80 -51.91 9.68
N ILE A 173 3.50 -51.93 8.39
CA ILE A 173 3.10 -53.15 7.68
C ILE A 173 4.24 -54.18 7.62
N TRP A 174 5.50 -53.74 7.56
CA TRP A 174 6.66 -54.65 7.61
C TRP A 174 6.77 -55.37 8.95
N GLU A 175 6.60 -54.64 10.06
CA GLU A 175 6.62 -55.23 11.40
C GLU A 175 5.49 -56.26 11.55
N ILE A 176 4.29 -55.93 11.06
CA ILE A 176 3.15 -56.85 11.09
C ILE A 176 3.45 -58.10 10.24
N ALA A 177 4.02 -57.95 9.05
CA ALA A 177 4.33 -59.09 8.18
C ALA A 177 5.39 -60.02 8.80
N GLU A 178 6.45 -59.46 9.39
CA GLU A 178 7.50 -60.22 10.07
C GLU A 178 6.92 -61.05 11.23
N THR A 179 5.99 -60.48 12.03
CA THR A 179 5.37 -61.20 13.15
C THR A 179 4.52 -62.41 12.73
N VAL A 180 4.08 -62.46 11.48
CA VAL A 180 3.24 -63.53 10.91
C VAL A 180 4.04 -64.41 9.93
N GLY A 181 5.32 -64.10 9.68
CA GLY A 181 6.16 -64.84 8.74
C GLY A 181 5.80 -64.63 7.26
N ILE A 182 5.24 -63.47 6.91
CA ILE A 182 4.88 -63.12 5.53
C ILE A 182 6.02 -62.34 4.87
N ASP A 183 6.47 -62.83 3.71
CA ASP A 183 7.44 -62.12 2.88
C ASP A 183 6.76 -61.09 1.98
N LEU A 184 7.02 -59.80 2.24
CA LEU A 184 6.55 -58.69 1.41
C LEU A 184 7.50 -58.33 0.27
N THR A 185 8.74 -58.84 0.26
CA THR A 185 9.79 -58.37 -0.66
C THR A 185 9.46 -58.58 -2.13
N THR A 186 8.74 -59.67 -2.42
CA THR A 186 8.28 -60.07 -3.75
C THR A 186 6.78 -59.87 -3.97
N SER A 187 6.07 -59.31 -2.99
CA SER A 187 4.62 -59.13 -3.03
C SER A 187 4.20 -58.05 -4.03
N ARG A 188 3.44 -58.45 -5.05
CA ARG A 188 2.87 -57.52 -6.04
C ARG A 188 1.86 -56.56 -5.41
N SER A 189 1.01 -57.05 -4.52
CA SER A 189 0.00 -56.21 -3.86
C SER A 189 0.67 -55.15 -2.96
N PHE A 190 1.75 -55.51 -2.26
CA PHE A 190 2.50 -54.55 -1.46
C PHE A 190 3.24 -53.51 -2.32
N ARG A 191 3.80 -53.92 -3.46
CA ARG A 191 4.35 -52.97 -4.44
C ARG A 191 3.32 -51.96 -4.92
N ASN A 192 2.13 -52.42 -5.30
CA ASN A 192 1.08 -51.52 -5.77
C ASN A 192 0.70 -50.50 -4.69
N LEU A 193 0.67 -50.91 -3.41
CA LEU A 193 0.46 -49.99 -2.28
C LEU A 193 1.56 -48.93 -2.19
N VAL A 194 2.82 -49.36 -2.28
CA VAL A 194 3.99 -48.45 -2.26
C VAL A 194 3.93 -47.45 -3.42
N GLU A 195 3.61 -47.92 -4.62
CA GLU A 195 3.44 -47.08 -5.81
C GLU A 195 2.27 -46.09 -5.64
N ASP A 196 1.12 -46.55 -5.13
CA ASP A 196 -0.04 -45.69 -4.82
C ASP A 196 0.34 -44.59 -3.82
N PHE A 197 1.09 -44.93 -2.77
CA PHE A 197 1.55 -43.98 -1.75
C PHE A 197 2.54 -42.96 -2.32
N TYR A 198 3.50 -43.42 -3.12
CA TYR A 198 4.41 -42.55 -3.83
C TYR A 198 3.65 -41.58 -4.75
N ASN A 199 2.69 -42.07 -5.53
CA ASN A 199 1.88 -41.25 -6.41
C ASN A 199 1.07 -40.19 -5.64
N VAL A 200 0.47 -40.54 -4.50
CA VAL A 200 -0.25 -39.57 -3.65
C VAL A 200 0.68 -38.47 -3.13
N GLN A 201 1.88 -38.83 -2.68
CA GLN A 201 2.86 -37.85 -2.23
C GLN A 201 3.32 -36.94 -3.37
N GLN A 202 3.56 -37.49 -4.56
CA GLN A 202 3.94 -36.72 -5.75
C GLN A 202 2.83 -35.78 -6.19
N ASP A 203 1.57 -36.22 -6.20
CA ASP A 203 0.42 -35.39 -6.52
C ASP A 203 0.31 -34.22 -5.54
N TYR A 204 0.62 -34.43 -4.25
CA TYR A 204 0.66 -33.37 -3.25
C TYR A 204 1.79 -32.37 -3.54
N ARG A 205 3.01 -32.86 -3.80
CA ARG A 205 4.17 -32.00 -4.13
C ARG A 205 3.94 -31.14 -5.38
N LYS A 206 3.20 -31.66 -6.35
CA LYS A 206 2.83 -30.95 -7.58
C LYS A 206 1.64 -29.99 -7.40
N GLY A 207 1.05 -29.93 -6.21
CA GLY A 207 -0.13 -29.10 -5.93
C GLY A 207 -1.42 -29.58 -6.60
N CYS A 208 -1.47 -30.83 -7.06
CA CYS A 208 -2.64 -31.41 -7.74
C CYS A 208 -3.72 -31.91 -6.75
N THR A 209 -3.41 -31.95 -5.45
CA THR A 209 -4.32 -32.41 -4.40
C THR A 209 -4.09 -31.63 -3.10
N THR A 210 -5.04 -31.67 -2.18
CA THR A 210 -4.88 -31.14 -0.82
C THR A 210 -4.45 -32.25 0.14
N VAL A 211 -3.92 -31.86 1.31
CA VAL A 211 -3.52 -32.84 2.35
C VAL A 211 -4.68 -33.73 2.80
N LEU A 212 -5.91 -33.20 2.85
CA LEU A 212 -7.09 -33.96 3.24
C LEU A 212 -7.39 -35.07 2.23
N PHE A 213 -7.44 -34.72 0.94
CA PHE A 213 -7.63 -35.70 -0.13
C PHE A 213 -6.47 -36.69 -0.24
N SER A 214 -5.24 -36.26 0.06
CA SER A 214 -4.09 -37.17 0.11
C SER A 214 -4.29 -38.24 1.19
N VAL A 215 -4.74 -37.87 2.39
CA VAL A 215 -5.01 -38.83 3.45
C VAL A 215 -6.14 -39.79 3.07
N ASP A 216 -7.21 -39.31 2.44
CA ASP A 216 -8.29 -40.17 1.96
C ASP A 216 -7.77 -41.19 0.93
N ARG A 217 -6.97 -40.75 -0.03
CA ARG A 217 -6.36 -41.64 -1.03
C ARG A 217 -5.39 -42.65 -0.43
N LEU A 218 -4.63 -42.30 0.60
CA LEU A 218 -3.80 -43.25 1.36
C LEU A 218 -4.66 -44.30 2.05
N ALA A 219 -5.76 -43.89 2.67
CA ALA A 219 -6.69 -44.80 3.33
C ALA A 219 -7.35 -45.78 2.33
N GLU A 220 -7.76 -45.28 1.16
CA GLU A 220 -8.34 -46.11 0.09
C GLU A 220 -7.32 -47.07 -0.51
N ALA A 221 -6.06 -46.64 -0.71
CA ALA A 221 -4.99 -47.51 -1.18
C ALA A 221 -4.72 -48.66 -0.20
N LEU A 222 -4.78 -48.40 1.11
CA LEU A 222 -4.73 -49.45 2.13
C LEU A 222 -5.91 -50.41 2.05
N ASP A 223 -7.14 -49.93 1.83
CA ASP A 223 -8.30 -50.83 1.64
C ASP A 223 -8.11 -51.73 0.42
N ARG A 224 -7.65 -51.16 -0.70
CA ARG A 224 -7.35 -51.93 -1.91
C ARG A 224 -6.27 -52.98 -1.64
N PHE A 225 -5.23 -52.63 -0.88
CA PHE A 225 -4.18 -53.57 -0.49
C PHE A 225 -4.74 -54.73 0.34
N ILE A 226 -5.54 -54.44 1.37
CA ILE A 226 -6.15 -55.45 2.26
C ILE A 226 -7.06 -56.39 1.45
N VAL A 227 -7.87 -55.85 0.54
CA VAL A 227 -8.83 -56.64 -0.26
C VAL A 227 -8.14 -57.46 -1.36
N SER A 228 -7.04 -56.97 -1.93
CA SER A 228 -6.35 -57.61 -3.05
C SER A 228 -5.21 -58.54 -2.63
N TYR A 229 -4.96 -58.71 -1.32
CA TYR A 229 -3.92 -59.62 -0.86
C TYR A 229 -4.34 -61.09 -1.10
N PRO A 230 -3.50 -61.92 -1.73
CA PRO A 230 -3.92 -63.21 -2.28
C PRO A 230 -4.20 -64.29 -1.21
N ASP A 231 -5.22 -65.11 -1.49
CA ASP A 231 -5.64 -66.36 -0.82
C ASP A 231 -6.44 -66.25 0.51
N PRO A 232 -7.78 -66.11 0.44
CA PRO A 232 -8.66 -66.07 1.62
C PRO A 232 -8.78 -67.42 2.36
N ARG A 233 -8.07 -68.47 1.91
CA ARG A 233 -8.05 -69.79 2.58
C ARG A 233 -6.84 -69.98 3.48
N SER A 234 -5.85 -69.09 3.43
CA SER A 234 -4.72 -69.10 4.35
C SER A 234 -5.07 -68.36 5.64
N GLU A 235 -5.00 -69.07 6.77
CA GLU A 235 -5.27 -68.51 8.10
C GLU A 235 -4.28 -67.39 8.45
N ASP A 236 -3.00 -67.55 8.10
CA ASP A 236 -1.95 -66.55 8.33
C ASP A 236 -2.20 -65.27 7.52
N ILE A 237 -2.67 -65.40 6.28
CA ILE A 237 -2.97 -64.24 5.42
C ILE A 237 -4.21 -63.50 5.92
N CYS A 238 -5.25 -64.23 6.35
CA CYS A 238 -6.43 -63.61 6.96
C CYS A 238 -6.04 -62.85 8.23
N TYR A 239 -5.24 -63.48 9.11
CA TYR A 239 -4.74 -62.86 10.33
C TYR A 239 -3.89 -61.60 10.03
N PHE A 240 -3.01 -61.66 9.05
CA PHE A 240 -2.25 -60.49 8.59
C PHE A 240 -3.16 -59.35 8.12
N CYS A 241 -4.14 -59.64 7.27
CA CYS A 241 -5.09 -58.64 6.77
C CYS A 241 -5.93 -58.02 7.89
N ASP A 242 -6.36 -58.81 8.89
CA ASP A 242 -7.06 -58.31 10.07
C ASP A 242 -6.18 -57.38 10.92
N ARG A 243 -4.89 -57.74 11.08
CA ARG A 243 -3.92 -56.90 11.80
C ARG A 243 -3.65 -55.59 11.07
N VAL A 244 -3.52 -55.60 9.74
CA VAL A 244 -3.38 -54.39 8.92
C VAL A 244 -4.66 -53.53 8.98
N THR A 245 -5.84 -54.15 8.98
CA THR A 245 -7.13 -53.45 9.14
C THR A 245 -7.23 -52.75 10.49
N ALA A 246 -6.86 -53.45 11.58
CA ALA A 246 -6.81 -52.86 12.92
C ALA A 246 -5.77 -51.73 13.00
N PHE A 247 -4.60 -51.90 12.38
CA PHE A 247 -3.58 -50.87 12.27
C PHE A 247 -4.10 -49.62 11.53
N LYS A 248 -4.75 -49.79 10.38
CA LYS A 248 -5.39 -48.71 9.63
C LYS A 248 -6.42 -47.97 10.48
N LEU A 249 -7.36 -48.69 11.12
CA LEU A 249 -8.40 -48.07 11.95
C LEU A 249 -7.81 -47.28 13.12
N ASN A 250 -6.73 -47.77 13.71
CA ASN A 250 -6.03 -47.06 14.77
C ASN A 250 -5.39 -45.76 14.30
N LEU A 251 -4.82 -45.75 13.09
CA LEU A 251 -4.11 -44.59 12.55
C LEU A 251 -5.06 -43.55 11.92
N PHE A 252 -6.01 -43.99 11.10
CA PHE A 252 -6.92 -43.14 10.34
C PHE A 252 -8.23 -42.83 11.09
N GLY A 253 -8.71 -43.74 11.94
CA GLY A 253 -10.06 -43.65 12.50
C GLY A 253 -11.14 -43.97 11.47
N THR A 254 -12.39 -43.63 11.77
CA THR A 254 -13.54 -43.94 10.88
C THR A 254 -13.66 -42.97 9.70
N ASN A 255 -13.23 -41.72 9.89
CA ASN A 255 -13.38 -40.62 8.92
C ASN A 255 -12.03 -40.03 8.51
N ASN A 256 -10.92 -40.76 8.72
CA ASN A 256 -9.55 -40.31 8.41
C ASN A 256 -9.02 -39.09 9.20
N GLU A 257 -9.85 -38.39 9.99
CA GLU A 257 -9.45 -37.22 10.80
C GLU A 257 -8.30 -37.52 11.77
N ARG A 258 -8.20 -38.75 12.28
CA ARG A 258 -7.13 -39.12 13.21
C ARG A 258 -5.78 -39.17 12.50
N ALA A 259 -5.72 -39.50 11.21
CA ALA A 259 -4.48 -39.46 10.45
C ALA A 259 -3.95 -38.01 10.33
N ILE A 260 -4.85 -37.05 10.11
CA ILE A 260 -4.51 -35.62 10.07
C ILE A 260 -3.91 -35.17 11.41
N LEU A 261 -4.54 -35.52 12.53
CA LEU A 261 -4.10 -35.12 13.87
C LEU A 261 -2.82 -35.87 14.30
N SER A 262 -2.78 -37.19 14.13
CA SER A 262 -1.67 -38.03 14.60
C SER A 262 -0.42 -37.93 13.73
N GLY A 263 -0.57 -37.59 12.45
CA GLY A 263 0.54 -37.25 11.56
C GLY A 263 0.94 -35.76 11.65
N GLY A 264 0.19 -34.92 12.37
CA GLY A 264 0.41 -33.47 12.38
C GLY A 264 0.35 -32.84 10.99
N LEU A 265 -0.41 -33.45 10.07
CA LEU A 265 -0.43 -33.14 8.64
C LEU A 265 -1.11 -31.80 8.34
N GLN A 266 -1.88 -31.28 9.29
CA GLN A 266 -2.42 -29.93 9.26
C GLN A 266 -1.69 -29.07 10.28
N PRO A 267 -0.75 -28.20 9.85
CA PRO A 267 0.03 -27.38 10.75
C PRO A 267 -0.86 -26.43 11.54
N THR A 268 -0.56 -26.33 12.82
CA THR A 268 -1.21 -25.37 13.71
C THR A 268 -0.63 -23.98 13.50
N LEU A 269 -1.33 -22.96 13.97
CA LEU A 269 -0.79 -21.60 13.95
C LEU A 269 0.51 -21.44 14.77
N ALA A 270 0.69 -22.29 15.78
CA ALA A 270 1.95 -22.38 16.52
C ALA A 270 3.08 -22.95 15.65
N ASP A 271 2.80 -23.94 14.79
CA ASP A 271 3.76 -24.45 13.81
C ASP A 271 4.15 -23.35 12.81
N VAL A 272 3.18 -22.56 12.32
CA VAL A 272 3.41 -21.44 11.38
C VAL A 272 4.39 -20.42 11.96
N VAL A 273 4.28 -20.08 13.24
CA VAL A 273 5.23 -19.16 13.89
C VAL A 273 6.56 -19.83 14.19
N ALA A 274 6.54 -21.09 14.64
CA ALA A 274 7.77 -21.82 14.90
C ALA A 274 8.63 -21.91 13.63
N LEU A 275 8.02 -21.99 12.44
CA LEU A 275 8.73 -21.94 11.16
C LEU A 275 9.48 -20.62 10.92
N ALA A 276 9.08 -19.51 11.53
CA ALA A 276 9.79 -18.23 11.44
C ALA A 276 10.94 -18.08 12.46
N ASP A 277 11.16 -19.09 13.32
CA ASP A 277 12.24 -19.16 14.29
C ASP A 277 13.18 -20.35 13.97
N LYS A 278 14.41 -20.03 13.54
CA LYS A 278 15.44 -21.03 13.23
C LYS A 278 15.82 -21.92 14.42
N GLY A 279 15.57 -21.45 15.65
CA GLY A 279 15.81 -22.22 16.87
C GLY A 279 14.76 -23.31 17.10
N SER A 280 13.59 -23.21 16.48
CA SER A 280 12.46 -24.09 16.75
C SER A 280 12.68 -25.51 16.22
N THR A 281 12.03 -26.49 16.86
CA THR A 281 12.03 -27.88 16.39
C THR A 281 11.29 -28.02 15.06
N VAL A 282 10.26 -27.21 14.82
CA VAL A 282 9.46 -27.24 13.59
C VAL A 282 10.27 -26.74 12.40
N TYR A 283 11.06 -25.67 12.56
CA TYR A 283 12.01 -25.23 11.54
C TYR A 283 13.04 -26.32 11.23
N LYS A 284 13.63 -26.91 12.29
CA LYS A 284 14.64 -27.97 12.15
C LYS A 284 14.11 -29.20 11.42
N GLN A 285 12.85 -29.60 11.63
CA GLN A 285 12.22 -30.71 10.88
C GLN A 285 12.32 -30.49 9.36
N VAL A 286 12.07 -29.26 8.89
CA VAL A 286 12.19 -28.92 7.46
C VAL A 286 13.66 -28.79 7.05
N ALA A 287 14.46 -28.11 7.86
CA ALA A 287 15.88 -27.85 7.58
C ALA A 287 16.73 -29.12 7.52
N ASP A 288 16.45 -30.12 8.36
CA ASP A 288 17.20 -31.37 8.42
C ASP A 288 16.96 -32.20 7.15
N ARG A 289 15.71 -32.28 6.68
CA ARG A 289 15.36 -32.91 5.39
C ARG A 289 16.17 -32.29 4.25
N TYR A 290 16.28 -30.97 4.26
CA TYR A 290 17.01 -30.24 3.25
C TYR A 290 18.54 -30.37 3.38
N THR A 291 19.06 -30.40 4.60
CA THR A 291 20.49 -30.54 4.87
C THR A 291 21.04 -31.86 4.30
N ALA A 292 20.24 -32.93 4.34
CA ALA A 292 20.58 -34.21 3.72
C ALA A 292 20.69 -34.11 2.18
N ALA A 293 19.84 -33.30 1.54
CA ALA A 293 19.86 -33.06 0.09
C ALA A 293 20.86 -31.97 -0.34
N LYS A 294 21.33 -31.14 0.59
CA LYS A 294 22.11 -29.91 0.35
C LYS A 294 23.35 -30.14 -0.51
N THR A 295 24.11 -31.21 -0.28
CA THR A 295 25.35 -31.47 -1.04
C THR A 295 25.06 -31.72 -2.52
N ARG A 296 24.06 -32.54 -2.84
CA ARG A 296 23.65 -32.82 -4.23
C ARG A 296 23.04 -31.57 -4.86
N ALA A 297 22.20 -30.86 -4.11
CA ALA A 297 21.54 -29.67 -4.58
C ALA A 297 22.49 -28.49 -4.88
N LEU A 298 23.56 -28.33 -4.09
CA LEU A 298 24.55 -27.28 -4.29
C LEU A 298 25.34 -27.50 -5.59
N ALA A 299 25.72 -28.75 -5.88
CA ALA A 299 26.35 -29.11 -7.16
C ALA A 299 25.42 -28.84 -8.36
N ILE A 300 24.13 -29.18 -8.24
CA ILE A 300 23.13 -28.87 -9.28
C ILE A 300 22.98 -27.35 -9.45
N ASN A 301 22.89 -26.59 -8.36
CA ASN A 301 22.75 -25.13 -8.38
C ASN A 301 23.97 -24.42 -9.00
N GLU A 302 25.18 -24.87 -8.69
CA GLU A 302 26.41 -24.38 -9.32
C GLU A 302 26.41 -24.66 -10.82
N ARG A 303 25.99 -25.87 -11.25
CA ARG A 303 25.87 -26.23 -12.66
C ARG A 303 24.87 -25.36 -13.41
N VAL A 304 23.68 -25.14 -12.84
CA VAL A 304 22.65 -24.25 -13.41
C VAL A 304 23.16 -22.81 -13.50
N THR A 305 23.84 -22.31 -12.47
CA THR A 305 24.40 -20.96 -12.44
C THR A 305 25.45 -20.78 -13.54
N TYR A 306 26.39 -21.73 -13.65
CA TYR A 306 27.41 -21.74 -14.69
C TYR A 306 26.81 -21.75 -16.10
N GLN A 307 25.83 -22.61 -16.37
CA GLN A 307 25.13 -22.65 -17.65
C GLN A 307 24.38 -21.35 -17.94
N THR A 308 23.74 -20.75 -16.93
CA THR A 308 23.06 -19.46 -17.06
C THR A 308 24.02 -18.37 -17.51
N GLU A 309 25.20 -18.29 -16.87
CA GLU A 309 26.23 -17.31 -17.23
C GLU A 309 26.83 -17.56 -18.62
N ALA A 310 27.05 -18.82 -19.01
CA ALA A 310 27.52 -19.18 -20.34
C ALA A 310 26.52 -18.74 -21.44
N LEU A 311 25.22 -18.99 -21.23
CA LEU A 311 24.15 -18.56 -22.14
C LEU A 311 24.04 -17.03 -22.25
N LEU A 312 24.21 -16.32 -21.14
CA LEU A 312 24.22 -14.85 -21.15
C LEU A 312 25.40 -14.29 -21.94
N GLN A 313 26.58 -14.89 -21.78
CA GLN A 313 27.77 -14.51 -22.54
C GLN A 313 27.58 -14.75 -24.04
N GLU A 314 27.06 -15.92 -24.44
CA GLU A 314 26.75 -16.23 -25.84
C GLU A 314 25.76 -15.23 -26.44
N ARG A 315 24.69 -14.91 -25.70
CA ARG A 315 23.66 -13.96 -26.16
C ARG A 315 24.20 -12.53 -26.29
N SER A 316 25.04 -12.09 -25.36
CA SER A 316 25.71 -10.79 -25.41
C SER A 316 26.77 -10.69 -26.54
N GLY A 317 27.37 -11.82 -26.91
CA GLY A 317 28.35 -11.91 -28.01
C GLY A 317 27.74 -11.76 -29.41
N LEU A 318 26.41 -11.87 -29.54
CA LEU A 318 25.68 -11.68 -30.79
C LEU A 318 25.31 -10.19 -31.06
N GLU A 319 25.45 -9.29 -30.09
CA GLU A 319 25.06 -7.86 -30.19
C GLU A 319 26.23 -6.88 -30.43
N VAL A 320 27.34 -7.34 -31.01
CA VAL A 320 28.62 -6.59 -31.09
C VAL A 320 28.67 -5.46 -32.16
N GLU A 321 27.57 -4.77 -32.46
CA GLU A 321 27.64 -3.57 -33.35
C GLU A 321 27.11 -2.24 -32.78
N SER A 322 26.67 -2.15 -31.52
CA SER A 322 26.40 -0.84 -30.92
C SER A 322 26.75 -0.73 -29.44
N MET A 323 27.87 -0.06 -29.19
CA MET A 323 28.33 0.67 -27.99
C MET A 323 27.67 0.44 -26.60
N ALA A 324 28.57 0.21 -25.64
CA ALA A 324 28.51 0.42 -24.17
C ALA A 324 27.91 -0.70 -23.29
N GLU A 325 28.80 -1.37 -22.55
CA GLU A 325 28.62 -2.00 -21.22
C GLU A 325 27.16 -2.34 -20.85
N HIS A 326 26.53 -3.22 -21.64
CA HIS A 326 25.17 -3.66 -21.38
C HIS A 326 25.21 -4.73 -20.28
N GLN A 327 24.90 -4.34 -19.04
CA GLN A 327 24.61 -5.31 -17.99
C GLN A 327 23.30 -6.03 -18.34
N PRO A 328 23.27 -7.36 -18.38
CA PRO A 328 22.07 -8.10 -18.74
C PRO A 328 20.93 -7.73 -17.79
N THR A 329 19.76 -7.51 -18.36
CA THR A 329 18.53 -7.26 -17.63
C THR A 329 18.15 -8.48 -16.77
N GLU A 330 17.34 -8.26 -15.74
CA GLU A 330 16.85 -9.37 -14.90
C GLU A 330 16.00 -10.37 -15.68
N GLU A 331 15.28 -9.88 -16.70
CA GLU A 331 14.48 -10.68 -17.61
C GLU A 331 15.35 -11.60 -18.48
N GLU A 332 16.44 -11.09 -19.06
CA GLU A 332 17.39 -11.91 -19.82
C GLU A 332 18.04 -12.99 -18.95
N ARG A 333 18.43 -12.63 -17.71
CA ARG A 333 18.96 -13.61 -16.75
C ARG A 333 17.96 -14.71 -16.44
N ASN A 334 16.69 -14.37 -16.25
CA ASN A 334 15.64 -15.35 -15.97
C ASN A 334 15.41 -16.28 -17.16
N ILE A 335 15.40 -15.75 -18.39
CA ILE A 335 15.27 -16.57 -19.61
C ILE A 335 16.42 -17.59 -19.71
N CYS A 336 17.67 -17.15 -19.56
CA CYS A 336 18.83 -18.04 -19.62
C CYS A 336 18.84 -19.06 -18.47
N ARG A 337 18.33 -18.69 -17.29
CA ARG A 337 18.20 -19.60 -16.16
C ARG A 337 17.17 -20.70 -16.44
N GLU A 338 16.01 -20.36 -16.96
CA GLU A 338 14.98 -21.34 -17.33
C GLU A 338 15.49 -22.32 -18.41
N GLU A 339 16.28 -21.82 -19.37
CA GLU A 339 16.94 -22.67 -20.38
C GLU A 339 17.91 -23.68 -19.72
N ALA A 340 18.74 -23.23 -18.77
CA ALA A 340 19.66 -24.09 -18.03
C ALA A 340 18.90 -25.14 -17.19
N ILE A 341 17.81 -24.74 -16.53
CA ILE A 341 16.97 -25.63 -15.71
C ILE A 341 16.35 -26.76 -16.55
N ARG A 342 16.02 -26.53 -17.82
CA ARG A 342 15.47 -27.58 -18.72
C ARG A 342 16.45 -28.72 -19.01
N THR A 343 17.72 -28.56 -18.68
CA THR A 343 18.73 -29.62 -18.86
C THR A 343 18.74 -30.64 -17.71
N LEU A 344 18.03 -30.35 -16.61
CA LEU A 344 17.92 -31.23 -15.46
C LEU A 344 16.96 -32.39 -15.75
N ASP A 345 17.27 -33.58 -15.24
CA ASP A 345 16.27 -34.65 -15.18
C ASP A 345 15.21 -34.37 -14.09
N GLU A 346 14.15 -35.17 -14.04
CA GLU A 346 13.03 -34.95 -13.10
C GLU A 346 13.49 -34.98 -11.63
N GLU A 347 14.44 -35.85 -11.26
CA GLU A 347 14.92 -35.96 -9.88
C GLU A 347 15.79 -34.75 -9.51
N GLU A 348 16.72 -34.38 -10.41
CA GLU A 348 17.58 -33.20 -10.26
C GLU A 348 16.77 -31.91 -10.21
N TYR A 349 15.71 -31.80 -11.03
CA TYR A 349 14.81 -30.65 -11.04
C TYR A 349 14.09 -30.47 -9.70
N GLN A 350 13.54 -31.55 -9.13
CA GLN A 350 12.86 -31.49 -7.83
C GLN A 350 13.83 -31.09 -6.71
N ILE A 351 15.03 -31.69 -6.69
CA ILE A 351 16.09 -31.33 -5.72
C ILE A 351 16.48 -29.86 -5.86
N TYR A 352 16.62 -29.37 -7.10
CA TYR A 352 16.93 -27.96 -7.37
C TYR A 352 15.81 -27.02 -6.89
N GLN A 353 14.55 -27.32 -7.19
CA GLN A 353 13.42 -26.48 -6.78
C GLN A 353 13.30 -26.39 -5.26
N ASP A 354 13.37 -27.53 -4.57
CA ASP A 354 13.35 -27.59 -3.12
C ASP A 354 14.50 -26.78 -2.52
N TYR A 355 15.66 -26.79 -3.19
CA TYR A 355 16.81 -25.98 -2.83
C TYR A 355 16.62 -24.48 -2.99
N GLN A 356 16.07 -24.04 -4.11
CA GLN A 356 15.79 -22.61 -4.29
C GLN A 356 14.77 -22.11 -3.27
N VAL A 357 13.75 -22.90 -2.97
CA VAL A 357 12.73 -22.56 -1.98
C VAL A 357 13.35 -22.42 -0.59
N TYR A 358 14.05 -23.44 -0.12
CA TYR A 358 14.64 -23.39 1.22
C TYR A 358 15.67 -22.27 1.35
N GLU A 359 16.57 -22.10 0.37
CA GLU A 359 17.60 -21.05 0.41
C GLU A 359 16.98 -19.65 0.46
N ARG A 360 15.90 -19.42 -0.29
CA ARG A 360 15.17 -18.14 -0.29
C ARG A 360 14.59 -17.84 1.10
N VAL A 361 13.93 -18.80 1.72
CA VAL A 361 13.33 -18.63 3.05
C VAL A 361 14.41 -18.50 4.12
N GLU A 362 15.46 -19.32 4.08
CA GLU A 362 16.59 -19.25 5.01
C GLU A 362 17.24 -17.87 5.01
N LYS A 363 17.48 -17.31 3.82
CA LYS A 363 17.99 -15.93 3.63
C LYS A 363 17.01 -14.88 4.14
N ALA A 364 15.70 -15.05 3.91
CA ALA A 364 14.69 -14.12 4.40
C ALA A 364 14.66 -14.08 5.95
N LEU A 365 14.76 -15.25 6.59
CA LEU A 365 14.78 -15.38 8.04
C LEU A 365 16.07 -14.84 8.68
N ASP A 366 17.23 -14.93 8.02
CA ASP A 366 18.49 -14.33 8.53
C ASP A 366 18.42 -12.81 8.69
N HIS A 367 17.61 -12.18 7.85
CA HIS A 367 17.42 -10.73 7.83
C HIS A 367 16.18 -10.28 8.60
N LEU A 368 15.45 -11.21 9.22
CA LEU A 368 14.26 -10.89 10.00
C LEU A 368 14.65 -10.16 11.30
N PRO A 369 14.12 -8.95 11.56
CA PRO A 369 14.33 -8.27 12.83
C PRO A 369 13.66 -9.01 13.99
N SER A 370 14.26 -8.94 15.18
CA SER A 370 13.74 -9.62 16.37
C SER A 370 12.37 -9.08 16.80
N SER A 371 12.12 -7.78 16.62
CA SER A 371 10.84 -7.12 16.85
C SER A 371 9.69 -7.72 16.03
N VAL A 372 9.98 -8.12 14.79
CA VAL A 372 9.00 -8.75 13.90
C VAL A 372 8.69 -10.15 14.38
N GLN A 373 9.70 -10.97 14.70
CA GLN A 373 9.48 -12.31 15.26
C GLN A 373 8.59 -12.27 16.51
N GLN A 374 8.87 -11.35 17.44
CA GLN A 374 8.06 -11.17 18.65
C GLN A 374 6.63 -10.75 18.32
N SER A 375 6.46 -9.80 17.38
CA SER A 375 5.13 -9.33 16.96
C SER A 375 4.33 -10.46 16.31
N LEU A 376 4.94 -11.21 15.39
CA LEU A 376 4.33 -12.37 14.73
C LEU A 376 3.92 -13.45 15.74
N ALA A 377 4.77 -13.74 16.74
CA ALA A 377 4.44 -14.69 17.79
C ALA A 377 3.22 -14.25 18.63
N VAL A 378 3.11 -12.96 18.96
CA VAL A 378 1.96 -12.42 19.68
C VAL A 378 0.69 -12.48 18.82
N LEU A 379 0.78 -12.12 17.54
CA LEU A 379 -0.36 -12.15 16.62
C LEU A 379 -0.87 -13.58 16.40
N ALA A 380 0.03 -14.54 16.26
CA ALA A 380 -0.32 -15.94 16.14
C ALA A 380 -1.01 -16.49 17.40
N ARG A 381 -0.49 -16.18 18.58
CA ARG A 381 -1.15 -16.58 19.83
C ARG A 381 -2.55 -15.98 19.94
N ARG A 382 -2.76 -14.76 19.43
CA ARG A 382 -4.07 -14.13 19.39
C ARG A 382 -5.02 -14.82 18.41
N ALA A 383 -4.58 -15.11 17.18
CA ALA A 383 -5.41 -15.85 16.22
C ALA A 383 -5.72 -17.27 16.72
N GLN A 384 -4.78 -17.94 17.39
CA GLN A 384 -5.00 -19.28 17.94
C GLN A 384 -6.11 -19.29 18.99
N ASN A 385 -6.17 -18.26 19.84
CA ASN A 385 -7.22 -18.13 20.86
C ASN A 385 -8.61 -17.80 20.28
N ARG A 386 -8.68 -17.28 19.04
CA ARG A 386 -9.95 -16.88 18.39
C ARG A 386 -10.59 -18.00 17.57
N VAL A 387 -9.83 -19.06 17.25
CA VAL A 387 -10.25 -20.07 16.28
C VAL A 387 -10.57 -21.40 16.97
N GLN A 388 -11.78 -21.92 16.74
CA GLN A 388 -12.22 -23.26 17.20
C GLN A 388 -11.92 -24.37 16.16
N SER A 389 -11.64 -24.05 14.89
CA SER A 389 -11.36 -25.01 13.81
C SER A 389 -9.96 -24.81 13.21
N THR A 390 -9.12 -25.83 13.19
CA THR A 390 -7.74 -25.81 12.64
C THR A 390 -7.62 -25.58 11.12
N GLN A 391 -8.74 -25.43 10.41
CA GLN A 391 -8.75 -25.16 8.97
C GLN A 391 -8.29 -23.72 8.67
N ASN A 392 -7.36 -23.59 7.71
CA ASN A 392 -6.84 -22.32 7.20
C ASN A 392 -6.07 -21.45 8.23
N ALA A 393 -5.17 -22.06 9.01
CA ALA A 393 -4.33 -21.35 9.98
C ALA A 393 -3.55 -20.15 9.38
N VAL A 394 -3.05 -20.29 8.14
CA VAL A 394 -2.33 -19.22 7.43
C VAL A 394 -3.24 -18.02 7.15
N GLU A 395 -4.49 -18.27 6.76
CA GLU A 395 -5.45 -17.20 6.44
C GLU A 395 -5.84 -16.40 7.68
N HIS A 396 -6.15 -17.08 8.79
CA HIS A 396 -6.42 -16.39 10.05
C HIS A 396 -5.20 -15.64 10.59
N PHE A 397 -4.00 -16.14 10.35
CA PHE A 397 -2.78 -15.42 10.71
C PHE A 397 -2.63 -14.14 9.90
N ARG A 398 -2.88 -14.23 8.60
CA ARG A 398 -2.86 -13.11 7.66
C ARG A 398 -3.87 -12.02 8.08
N GLU A 399 -5.07 -12.40 8.49
CA GLU A 399 -6.08 -11.48 9.04
C GLU A 399 -5.58 -10.72 10.27
N GLU A 400 -4.91 -11.38 11.23
CA GLU A 400 -4.34 -10.70 12.41
C GLU A 400 -3.20 -9.74 12.03
N ILE A 401 -2.37 -10.09 11.05
CA ILE A 401 -1.34 -9.18 10.51
C ILE A 401 -2.01 -7.97 9.85
N ALA A 402 -3.08 -8.17 9.08
CA ALA A 402 -3.83 -7.10 8.44
C ALA A 402 -4.42 -6.13 9.48
N LEU A 403 -5.04 -6.65 10.55
CA LEU A 403 -5.54 -5.84 11.67
C LEU A 403 -4.42 -5.07 12.37
N TRP A 404 -3.28 -5.72 12.64
CA TRP A 404 -2.11 -5.07 13.24
C TRP A 404 -1.58 -3.91 12.40
N PHE A 405 -1.54 -4.09 11.07
CA PHE A 405 -1.16 -3.05 10.13
C PHE A 405 -2.16 -1.89 10.15
N ASP A 406 -3.46 -2.16 10.05
CA ASP A 406 -4.51 -1.12 10.05
C ASP A 406 -4.50 -0.29 11.35
N ASP A 407 -4.35 -0.95 12.49
CA ASP A 407 -4.19 -0.30 13.79
C ASP A 407 -2.98 0.63 13.81
N SER A 408 -1.85 0.21 13.23
CA SER A 408 -0.66 1.05 13.11
C SER A 408 -0.87 2.22 12.17
N MET A 409 -1.45 1.98 11.00
CA MET A 409 -1.67 3.00 9.97
C MET A 409 -2.70 4.04 10.42
N SER A 410 -3.71 3.66 11.21
CA SER A 410 -4.67 4.61 11.78
C SER A 410 -3.99 5.62 12.73
N ARG A 411 -3.07 5.15 13.58
CA ARG A 411 -2.26 6.00 14.48
C ARG A 411 -1.29 6.87 13.70
N ALA A 412 -0.57 6.29 12.74
CA ALA A 412 0.40 7.00 11.93
C ALA A 412 -0.27 8.08 11.06
N SER A 413 -1.43 7.80 10.48
CA SER A 413 -2.20 8.75 9.67
C SER A 413 -2.58 10.03 10.42
N GLY A 414 -2.66 9.99 11.75
CA GLY A 414 -2.88 11.17 12.58
C GLY A 414 -1.75 12.20 12.46
N VAL A 415 -0.49 11.74 12.45
CA VAL A 415 0.69 12.60 12.32
C VAL A 415 0.72 13.27 10.95
N TYR A 416 0.48 12.51 9.88
CA TYR A 416 0.33 13.04 8.53
C TYR A 416 -0.73 14.13 8.45
N LYS A 417 -1.94 13.89 8.98
CA LYS A 417 -3.04 14.87 8.97
C LYS A 417 -2.65 16.17 9.70
N ARG A 418 -1.88 16.09 10.79
CA ARG A 418 -1.41 17.28 11.51
C ARG A 418 -0.39 18.07 10.70
N ASN A 419 0.55 17.39 10.06
CA ASN A 419 1.56 18.05 9.21
C ASN A 419 0.92 18.68 7.97
N ALA A 420 -0.05 18.00 7.35
CA ALA A 420 -0.81 18.51 6.21
C ALA A 420 -1.61 19.78 6.57
N LYS A 421 -2.19 19.87 7.78
CA LYS A 421 -2.83 21.10 8.27
C LYS A 421 -1.85 22.27 8.38
N GLY A 422 -0.62 22.03 8.83
CA GLY A 422 0.42 23.06 8.86
C GLY A 422 0.75 23.58 7.45
N VAL A 423 0.85 22.68 6.48
CA VAL A 423 1.06 23.03 5.07
C VAL A 423 -0.13 23.81 4.51
N ALA A 424 -1.36 23.40 4.82
CA ALA A 424 -2.59 24.10 4.41
C ALA A 424 -2.60 25.56 4.89
N ILE A 425 -2.15 25.83 6.11
CA ILE A 425 -2.04 27.19 6.67
C ILE A 425 -1.02 28.00 5.88
N ILE A 426 0.16 27.44 5.59
CA ILE A 426 1.19 28.13 4.81
C ILE A 426 0.68 28.42 3.40
N VAL A 427 0.09 27.43 2.73
CA VAL A 427 -0.52 27.59 1.39
C VAL A 427 -1.62 28.66 1.41
N GLY A 428 -2.52 28.61 2.39
CA GLY A 428 -3.61 29.59 2.54
C GLY A 428 -3.09 31.01 2.76
N ILE A 429 -2.10 31.20 3.63
CA ILE A 429 -1.45 32.50 3.85
C ILE A 429 -0.74 32.98 2.58
N SER A 430 0.00 32.10 1.90
CA SER A 430 0.66 32.42 0.63
C SER A 430 -0.35 32.86 -0.42
N ILE A 431 -1.45 32.12 -0.60
CA ILE A 431 -2.53 32.49 -1.54
C ILE A 431 -3.12 33.83 -1.15
N ALA A 432 -3.40 34.07 0.14
CA ALA A 432 -3.95 35.35 0.59
C ALA A 432 -3.02 36.53 0.26
N MET A 433 -1.70 36.38 0.44
CA MET A 433 -0.72 37.41 0.06
C MET A 433 -0.63 37.58 -1.46
N PHE A 434 -0.49 36.49 -2.22
CA PHE A 434 -0.34 36.56 -3.69
C PHE A 434 -1.57 37.13 -4.38
N THR A 435 -2.76 36.85 -3.86
CA THR A 435 -4.04 37.33 -4.42
C THR A 435 -4.50 38.65 -3.81
N ASN A 436 -3.79 39.20 -2.82
CA ASN A 436 -4.23 40.35 -2.02
C ASN A 436 -5.64 40.14 -1.42
N SER A 437 -5.91 38.94 -0.90
CA SER A 437 -7.19 38.59 -0.28
C SER A 437 -7.22 39.08 1.17
N ASP A 438 -7.58 40.34 1.39
CA ASP A 438 -7.78 40.93 2.72
C ASP A 438 -9.23 40.75 3.19
N THR A 439 -9.44 40.03 4.29
CA THR A 439 -10.78 39.76 4.85
C THR A 439 -11.59 41.04 5.10
N PHE A 440 -10.96 42.08 5.63
CA PHE A 440 -11.66 43.33 5.95
C PHE A 440 -12.05 44.08 4.70
N HIS A 441 -11.20 44.07 3.68
CA HIS A 441 -11.50 44.67 2.38
C HIS A 441 -12.62 43.92 1.67
N ILE A 442 -12.53 42.59 1.60
CA ILE A 442 -13.55 41.73 0.98
C ILE A 442 -14.91 42.02 1.61
N PHE A 443 -14.99 42.01 2.94
CA PHE A 443 -16.21 42.33 3.66
C PHE A 443 -16.75 43.73 3.34
N ASN A 444 -15.91 44.76 3.47
CA ASN A 444 -16.34 46.15 3.21
C ASN A 444 -16.78 46.33 1.74
N ARG A 445 -16.13 45.66 0.80
CA ARG A 445 -16.41 45.75 -0.63
C ARG A 445 -17.76 45.11 -0.97
N ILE A 446 -18.05 43.92 -0.45
CA ILE A 446 -19.34 43.24 -0.63
C ILE A 446 -20.47 43.99 0.08
N ALA A 447 -20.21 44.53 1.27
CA ALA A 447 -21.20 45.31 2.02
C ALA A 447 -21.55 46.63 1.30
N SER A 448 -20.56 47.32 0.74
CA SER A 448 -20.77 48.66 0.17
C SER A 448 -21.26 48.64 -1.28
N ASP A 449 -20.97 47.59 -2.06
CA ASP A 449 -21.29 47.52 -3.49
C ASP A 449 -22.49 46.60 -3.75
N GLU A 450 -23.62 47.19 -4.16
CA GLU A 450 -24.86 46.44 -4.41
C GLU A 450 -24.79 45.55 -5.66
N SER A 451 -24.14 46.00 -6.73
CA SER A 451 -24.08 45.21 -7.99
C SER A 451 -23.21 43.98 -7.80
N LEU A 452 -22.05 44.15 -7.15
CA LEU A 452 -21.14 43.05 -6.80
C LEU A 452 -21.84 42.03 -5.89
N ARG A 453 -22.57 42.51 -4.87
CA ARG A 453 -23.28 41.64 -3.94
C ARG A 453 -24.33 40.78 -4.66
N LYS A 454 -25.15 41.36 -5.55
CA LYS A 454 -26.15 40.62 -6.32
C LYS A 454 -25.53 39.53 -7.18
N VAL A 455 -24.49 39.87 -7.96
CA VAL A 455 -23.78 38.89 -8.81
C VAL A 455 -23.25 37.72 -7.99
N ILE A 456 -22.60 38.01 -6.86
CA ILE A 456 -22.05 36.96 -5.99
C ILE A 456 -23.16 36.10 -5.37
N THR A 457 -24.22 36.71 -4.84
CA THR A 457 -25.31 35.94 -4.19
C THR A 457 -26.09 35.08 -5.18
N ASP A 458 -26.24 35.54 -6.41
CA ASP A 458 -26.95 34.81 -7.46
C ASP A 458 -26.14 33.56 -7.85
N ARG A 459 -24.83 33.71 -8.06
CA ARG A 459 -23.92 32.57 -8.32
C ARG A 459 -23.84 31.61 -7.13
N ALA A 460 -23.74 32.15 -5.91
CA ALA A 460 -23.69 31.33 -4.71
C ALA A 460 -24.97 30.48 -4.53
N SER A 461 -26.13 30.99 -4.94
CA SER A 461 -27.39 30.24 -4.90
C SER A 461 -27.47 29.09 -5.91
N GLN A 462 -26.73 29.17 -7.03
CA GLN A 462 -26.63 28.11 -8.03
C GLN A 462 -25.74 26.95 -7.56
N ILE A 463 -24.82 27.23 -6.64
CA ILE A 463 -23.77 26.30 -6.16
C ILE A 463 -24.16 25.64 -4.83
N ALA A 464 -25.17 26.17 -4.13
CA ALA A 464 -25.61 25.61 -2.85
C ALA A 464 -26.29 24.22 -3.05
N PRO A 465 -25.93 23.22 -2.24
CA PRO A 465 -26.44 21.86 -2.38
C PRO A 465 -27.94 21.76 -2.08
N ALA A 466 -28.62 20.83 -2.76
CA ALA A 466 -29.94 20.36 -2.37
C ALA A 466 -29.88 19.63 -1.01
N GLN A 467 -31.01 19.52 -0.32
CA GLN A 467 -31.22 19.22 1.10
C GLN A 467 -30.55 17.94 1.70
N ASP A 468 -29.81 17.14 0.93
CA ASP A 468 -29.21 15.87 1.34
C ASP A 468 -27.81 16.06 1.99
N SER A 469 -27.75 16.07 3.32
CA SER A 469 -26.51 16.24 4.10
C SER A 469 -25.61 14.99 4.16
N ARG A 470 -25.66 14.11 3.15
CA ARG A 470 -24.81 12.90 3.13
C ARG A 470 -23.36 13.28 2.78
N PRO A 471 -22.33 12.84 3.55
CA PRO A 471 -20.94 13.22 3.31
C PRO A 471 -20.42 12.90 1.90
N ASP A 472 -20.92 11.81 1.29
CA ASP A 472 -20.50 11.39 -0.06
C ASP A 472 -21.11 12.27 -1.15
N ALA A 473 -22.34 12.77 -0.96
CA ALA A 473 -22.97 13.72 -1.88
C ALA A 473 -22.23 15.06 -1.89
N VAL A 474 -21.80 15.54 -0.71
CA VAL A 474 -21.02 16.77 -0.58
C VAL A 474 -19.67 16.69 -1.30
N ARG A 475 -19.00 15.53 -1.25
CA ARG A 475 -17.74 15.32 -1.97
C ARG A 475 -17.94 15.35 -3.48
N GLN A 476 -18.96 14.65 -3.97
CA GLN A 476 -19.30 14.63 -5.40
C GLN A 476 -19.65 16.02 -5.93
N ASP A 477 -20.40 16.82 -5.17
CA ASP A 477 -20.74 18.19 -5.55
C ASP A 477 -19.52 19.12 -5.54
N LEU A 478 -18.60 18.95 -4.59
CA LEU A 478 -17.32 19.69 -4.57
C LEU A 478 -16.44 19.33 -5.78
N GLU A 479 -16.41 18.07 -6.21
CA GLU A 479 -15.66 17.65 -7.40
C GLU A 479 -16.21 18.30 -8.68
N ARG A 480 -17.54 18.35 -8.84
CA ARG A 480 -18.17 19.09 -9.95
C ARG A 480 -17.80 20.57 -9.94
N LEU A 481 -17.80 21.19 -8.75
CA LEU A 481 -17.43 22.59 -8.62
C LEU A 481 -15.96 22.86 -8.97
N LYS A 482 -15.06 21.92 -8.65
CA LYS A 482 -13.65 22.01 -9.05
C LYS A 482 -13.51 22.01 -10.57
N GLU A 483 -14.23 21.15 -11.28
CA GLU A 483 -14.21 21.09 -12.75
C GLU A 483 -14.80 22.36 -13.38
N ASP A 484 -15.89 22.90 -12.82
CA ASP A 484 -16.57 24.11 -13.32
C ASP A 484 -15.88 25.43 -12.90
N THR A 485 -14.81 25.35 -12.10
CA THR A 485 -14.12 26.51 -11.51
C THR A 485 -13.62 27.51 -12.57
N GLU A 486 -13.21 27.04 -13.76
CA GLU A 486 -12.73 27.91 -14.85
C GLU A 486 -13.83 28.85 -15.39
N GLY A 487 -15.08 28.38 -15.48
CA GLY A 487 -16.22 29.20 -15.89
C GLY A 487 -16.68 30.18 -14.80
N VAL A 488 -16.43 29.86 -13.52
CA VAL A 488 -16.80 30.68 -12.37
C VAL A 488 -15.80 31.81 -12.12
N LEU A 489 -14.50 31.59 -12.35
CA LEU A 489 -13.46 32.61 -12.11
C LEU A 489 -13.38 33.69 -13.21
N ALA A 490 -13.76 33.39 -14.45
CA ALA A 490 -13.60 34.33 -15.57
C ALA A 490 -14.55 35.54 -15.54
N ASP A 491 -15.71 35.40 -14.89
CA ASP A 491 -16.82 36.38 -14.93
C ASP A 491 -16.97 37.23 -13.65
N ILE A 492 -16.19 36.96 -12.59
CA ILE A 492 -16.38 37.62 -11.28
C ILE A 492 -15.27 38.63 -11.04
N ALA A 493 -15.62 39.92 -10.96
CA ALA A 493 -14.77 40.96 -10.40
C ALA A 493 -14.65 40.76 -8.88
N LEU A 494 -13.91 39.73 -8.48
CA LEU A 494 -13.71 39.38 -7.07
C LEU A 494 -13.02 40.56 -6.35
N PRO A 495 -13.36 40.83 -5.08
CA PRO A 495 -12.71 41.86 -4.26
C PRO A 495 -11.29 41.44 -3.80
N ILE A 496 -10.54 40.81 -4.72
CA ILE A 496 -9.19 40.29 -4.58
C ILE A 496 -8.42 40.77 -5.81
N SER A 497 -7.12 41.06 -5.66
CA SER A 497 -6.13 41.46 -6.68
C SER A 497 -5.30 42.66 -6.22
N TRP A 498 -4.08 42.73 -6.75
CA TRP A 498 -3.13 43.81 -6.56
C TRP A 498 -3.39 44.97 -7.54
N ASN A 499 -4.61 45.50 -7.58
CA ASN A 499 -4.92 46.67 -8.40
C ASN A 499 -4.94 47.97 -7.56
N PRO A 500 -4.73 49.15 -8.19
CA PRO A 500 -4.69 50.43 -7.46
C PRO A 500 -5.99 50.77 -6.73
N SER A 501 -7.15 50.36 -7.27
CA SER A 501 -8.46 50.65 -6.69
C SER A 501 -8.76 49.86 -5.42
N ASN A 502 -8.29 48.61 -5.33
CA ASN A 502 -8.33 47.80 -4.11
C ASN A 502 -7.31 48.31 -3.10
N LEU A 503 -6.05 48.50 -3.53
CA LEU A 503 -4.96 48.86 -2.63
C LEU A 503 -5.15 50.25 -2.01
N SER A 504 -5.68 51.22 -2.77
CA SER A 504 -6.06 52.53 -2.24
C SER A 504 -7.14 52.46 -1.17
N ARG A 505 -8.15 51.60 -1.34
CA ARG A 505 -9.22 51.41 -0.34
C ARG A 505 -8.72 50.69 0.91
N GLN A 506 -7.83 49.71 0.74
CA GLN A 506 -7.19 48.98 1.85
C GLN A 506 -6.31 49.90 2.70
N LEU A 507 -5.51 50.76 2.06
CA LEU A 507 -4.59 51.68 2.73
C LEU A 507 -5.23 53.01 3.15
N GLY A 508 -6.46 53.29 2.69
CA GLY A 508 -7.16 54.56 2.97
C GLY A 508 -6.51 55.76 2.26
N CYS A 509 -6.20 55.59 0.98
CA CYS A 509 -5.62 56.61 0.12
C CYS A 509 -6.69 57.19 -0.84
N PRO A 510 -6.76 58.52 -1.03
CA PRO A 510 -7.69 59.16 -1.96
C PRO A 510 -7.22 59.00 -3.41
N TYR A 511 -7.33 57.79 -3.95
CA TYR A 511 -6.99 57.49 -5.34
C TYR A 511 -8.20 57.70 -6.25
N ALA A 512 -8.07 58.57 -7.24
CA ALA A 512 -9.06 58.72 -8.31
C ALA A 512 -8.66 57.80 -9.47
N PRO A 513 -9.48 56.80 -9.84
CA PRO A 513 -9.17 55.93 -10.97
C PRO A 513 -9.12 56.75 -12.26
N SER A 514 -8.08 56.53 -13.06
CA SER A 514 -7.97 57.11 -14.40
C SER A 514 -8.96 56.40 -15.35
N THR A 515 -9.38 57.05 -16.44
CA THR A 515 -10.34 56.46 -17.41
C THR A 515 -9.82 55.16 -18.05
N THR A 516 -8.51 54.92 -18.00
CA THR A 516 -7.83 53.69 -18.44
C THR A 516 -8.02 52.50 -17.48
N ASP A 517 -8.37 52.75 -16.22
CA ASP A 517 -8.58 51.71 -15.19
C ASP A 517 -9.99 51.06 -15.25
N LEU A 518 -10.88 51.59 -16.10
CA LEU A 518 -12.31 51.23 -16.17
C LEU A 518 -12.70 50.30 -17.34
N GLN A 519 -11.75 49.85 -18.18
CA GLN A 519 -12.06 48.93 -19.27
C GLN A 519 -12.01 47.46 -18.81
N PRO A 520 -13.14 46.74 -18.75
CA PRO A 520 -13.15 45.30 -18.46
C PRO A 520 -12.77 44.57 -19.74
N GLY A 521 -11.50 44.18 -19.83
CA GLY A 521 -10.99 43.27 -20.86
C GLY A 521 -10.48 42.00 -20.19
N ALA A 522 -10.94 40.85 -20.69
CA ALA A 522 -10.58 39.51 -20.22
C ALA A 522 -9.06 39.23 -20.19
N ASP A 523 -8.25 40.07 -20.84
CA ASP A 523 -6.81 39.88 -21.00
C ASP A 523 -5.96 40.35 -19.80
N LYS A 524 -6.56 40.96 -18.75
CA LYS A 524 -5.83 41.62 -17.64
C LYS A 524 -6.05 41.01 -16.26
N ILE A 525 -6.40 39.72 -16.15
CA ILE A 525 -6.72 39.07 -14.86
C ILE A 525 -5.49 38.96 -13.92
N TYR A 526 -4.27 39.16 -14.43
CA TYR A 526 -3.02 39.05 -13.66
C TYR A 526 -2.05 40.23 -13.83
N SER A 527 -2.48 41.40 -14.31
CA SER A 527 -1.52 42.48 -14.55
C SER A 527 -0.93 42.97 -13.23
N LEU A 528 0.34 42.58 -13.00
CA LEU A 528 1.20 43.20 -12.01
C LEU A 528 1.11 44.73 -12.18
N LEU A 529 0.91 45.42 -11.06
CA LEU A 529 0.70 46.87 -10.98
C LEU A 529 1.74 47.60 -11.84
N THR A 530 1.31 48.38 -12.85
CA THR A 530 2.26 49.07 -13.73
C THR A 530 3.03 50.14 -12.95
N ARG A 531 4.21 50.51 -13.42
CA ARG A 531 5.04 51.52 -12.74
C ARG A 531 4.31 52.86 -12.57
N ASP A 532 3.49 53.25 -13.55
CA ASP A 532 2.71 54.49 -13.52
C ASP A 532 1.55 54.41 -12.53
N GLN A 533 0.77 53.33 -12.58
CA GLN A 533 -0.29 53.06 -11.60
C GLN A 533 0.23 53.03 -10.16
N TRP A 534 1.42 52.48 -9.96
CA TRP A 534 2.10 52.45 -8.66
C TRP A 534 2.47 53.86 -8.19
N ASN A 535 3.06 54.66 -9.09
CA ASN A 535 3.46 56.03 -8.79
C ASN A 535 2.25 56.92 -8.46
N ASP A 536 1.12 56.73 -9.14
CA ASP A 536 -0.13 57.44 -8.85
C ASP A 536 -0.71 57.08 -7.50
N LEU A 537 -0.72 55.79 -7.15
CA LEU A 537 -1.11 55.32 -5.82
C LEU A 537 -0.19 55.90 -4.74
N TYR A 538 1.13 55.86 -4.96
CA TYR A 538 2.13 56.39 -4.05
C TYR A 538 1.93 57.89 -3.78
N LYS A 539 1.73 58.68 -4.85
CA LYS A 539 1.40 60.12 -4.75
C LYS A 539 0.13 60.35 -3.95
N ALA A 540 -0.94 59.60 -4.25
CA ALA A 540 -2.22 59.70 -3.56
C ALA A 540 -2.11 59.35 -2.06
N CYS A 541 -1.34 58.32 -1.70
CA CYS A 541 -1.18 57.89 -0.31
C CYS A 541 -0.41 58.89 0.56
N LEU A 542 0.57 59.59 -0.01
CA LEU A 542 1.40 60.59 0.69
C LEU A 542 0.91 62.03 0.55
N GLY A 543 -0.06 62.30 -0.33
CA GLY A 543 -0.55 63.65 -0.60
C GLY A 543 0.47 64.54 -1.33
N ILE A 544 1.32 63.94 -2.17
CA ILE A 544 2.37 64.63 -2.92
C ILE A 544 2.02 64.71 -4.41
N THR A 545 2.50 65.74 -5.11
CA THR A 545 2.18 66.00 -6.53
C THR A 545 3.18 65.40 -7.52
N SER A 546 4.41 65.12 -7.08
CA SER A 546 5.46 64.49 -7.88
C SER A 546 6.20 63.42 -7.07
N VAL A 547 6.73 62.40 -7.77
CA VAL A 547 7.57 61.36 -7.15
C VAL A 547 9.00 61.89 -7.07
N PRO A 548 9.67 61.88 -5.89
CA PRO A 548 11.05 62.35 -5.78
C PRO A 548 12.00 61.55 -6.67
N GLU A 549 12.91 62.25 -7.37
CA GLU A 549 13.93 61.63 -8.21
C GLU A 549 14.78 60.65 -7.39
N ASN A 550 15.10 59.49 -7.97
CA ASN A 550 15.92 58.43 -7.37
C ASN A 550 15.30 57.61 -6.22
N THR A 551 13.97 57.63 -6.05
CA THR A 551 13.29 56.80 -5.04
C THR A 551 12.98 55.39 -5.60
N SER A 552 13.60 54.35 -5.04
CA SER A 552 13.33 52.96 -5.41
C SER A 552 11.96 52.47 -4.89
N VAL A 553 11.34 51.47 -5.54
CA VAL A 553 10.06 50.88 -5.10
C VAL A 553 10.10 50.46 -3.62
N PRO A 554 11.15 49.76 -3.12
CA PRO A 554 11.20 49.36 -1.71
C PRO A 554 11.16 50.56 -0.76
N LEU A 555 11.83 51.65 -1.11
CA LEU A 555 11.83 52.87 -0.30
C LEU A 555 10.45 53.55 -0.32
N GLN A 556 9.78 53.57 -1.47
CA GLN A 556 8.40 54.07 -1.61
C GLN A 556 7.42 53.28 -0.72
N VAL A 557 7.57 51.94 -0.66
CA VAL A 557 6.77 51.09 0.24
C VAL A 557 6.99 51.47 1.70
N VAL A 558 8.24 51.63 2.14
CA VAL A 558 8.57 52.02 3.52
C VAL A 558 7.96 53.37 3.88
N GLN A 559 8.03 54.35 2.96
CA GLN A 559 7.42 55.67 3.15
C GLN A 559 5.89 55.60 3.25
N MET A 560 5.23 54.77 2.44
CA MET A 560 3.79 54.55 2.54
C MET A 560 3.40 53.85 3.85
N ILE A 561 4.18 52.87 4.31
CA ILE A 561 3.97 52.23 5.62
C ILE A 561 4.05 53.28 6.74
N GLY A 562 5.04 54.18 6.67
CA GLY A 562 5.17 55.27 7.64
C GLY A 562 4.00 56.27 7.60
N ALA A 563 3.47 56.58 6.42
CA ALA A 563 2.36 57.52 6.25
C ALA A 563 0.98 56.92 6.57
N LYS A 564 0.79 55.61 6.33
CA LYS A 564 -0.48 54.88 6.52
C LYS A 564 -0.29 53.61 7.36
N PRO A 565 0.25 53.70 8.59
CA PRO A 565 0.61 52.52 9.38
C PRO A 565 -0.60 51.66 9.76
N LEU A 566 -1.74 52.29 10.08
CA LEU A 566 -2.98 51.58 10.43
C LEU A 566 -3.57 50.82 9.24
N GLY A 567 -3.51 51.39 8.04
CA GLY A 567 -3.98 50.73 6.81
C GLY A 567 -3.16 49.48 6.49
N PHE A 568 -1.84 49.59 6.59
CA PHE A 568 -0.94 48.45 6.38
C PHE A 568 -1.14 47.35 7.43
N PHE A 569 -1.27 47.71 8.71
CA PHE A 569 -1.54 46.74 9.78
C PHE A 569 -2.89 46.01 9.57
N ARG A 570 -3.93 46.75 9.17
CA ARG A 570 -5.24 46.17 8.84
C ARG A 570 -5.15 45.21 7.66
N MET A 571 -4.40 45.58 6.62
CA MET A 571 -4.19 44.73 5.44
C MET A 571 -3.46 43.43 5.81
N VAL A 572 -2.36 43.51 6.57
CA VAL A 572 -1.58 42.33 7.00
C VAL A 572 -2.41 41.42 7.92
N SER A 573 -3.12 41.98 8.90
CA SER A 573 -4.04 41.19 9.74
C SER A 573 -5.18 40.57 8.94
N GLY A 574 -5.69 41.30 7.92
CA GLY A 574 -6.67 40.80 6.97
C GLY A 574 -6.16 39.62 6.14
N TRP A 575 -4.90 39.62 5.70
CA TRP A 575 -4.28 38.47 5.03
C TRP A 575 -4.08 37.28 5.96
N LEU A 576 -3.72 37.51 7.23
CA LEU A 576 -3.60 36.42 8.20
C LEU A 576 -4.95 35.74 8.45
N ILE A 577 -6.02 36.53 8.65
CA ILE A 577 -7.37 36.00 8.82
C ILE A 577 -7.83 35.26 7.56
N SER A 578 -7.61 35.84 6.38
CA SER A 578 -7.93 35.17 5.11
C SER A 578 -7.13 33.89 4.93
N GLY A 579 -5.84 33.87 5.28
CA GLY A 579 -5.01 32.68 5.16
C GLY A 579 -5.50 31.54 6.05
N VAL A 580 -5.90 31.85 7.29
CA VAL A 580 -6.54 30.88 8.19
C VAL A 580 -7.88 30.41 7.62
N ALA A 581 -8.73 31.34 7.14
CA ALA A 581 -10.01 31.03 6.52
C ALA A 581 -9.87 30.09 5.31
N ILE A 582 -8.93 30.37 4.41
CA ILE A 582 -8.61 29.53 3.24
C ILE A 582 -8.13 28.14 3.69
N SER A 583 -7.31 28.07 4.73
CA SER A 583 -6.78 26.79 5.25
C SER A 583 -7.84 25.87 5.87
N MET A 584 -9.05 26.36 6.14
CA MET A 584 -10.16 25.53 6.63
C MET A 584 -10.67 24.55 5.56
N GLY A 585 -10.40 24.82 4.28
CA GLY A 585 -10.74 23.97 3.16
C GLY A 585 -12.15 24.19 2.62
N ALA A 586 -12.36 23.78 1.36
CA ALA A 586 -13.63 23.97 0.65
C ALA A 586 -14.84 23.30 1.34
N PRO A 587 -14.75 22.08 1.92
CA PRO A 587 -15.88 21.44 2.58
C PRO A 587 -16.49 22.27 3.71
N PHE A 588 -15.66 23.00 4.46
CA PHE A 588 -16.12 23.86 5.55
C PHE A 588 -16.99 25.02 5.03
N TRP A 589 -16.50 25.74 4.03
CA TRP A 589 -17.23 26.88 3.46
C TRP A 589 -18.47 26.46 2.65
N PHE A 590 -18.42 25.29 2.02
CA PHE A 590 -19.55 24.71 1.29
C PHE A 590 -20.72 24.37 2.22
N ASP A 591 -20.45 23.71 3.35
CA ASP A 591 -21.47 23.41 4.36
C ASP A 591 -22.07 24.69 4.97
N LEU A 592 -21.23 25.68 5.30
CA LEU A 592 -21.70 26.97 5.79
C LEU A 592 -22.56 27.72 4.76
N LEU A 593 -22.16 27.70 3.49
CA LEU A 593 -22.91 28.34 2.41
C LEU A 593 -24.28 27.70 2.24
N GLY A 594 -24.36 26.36 2.21
CA GLY A 594 -25.62 25.63 2.10
C GLY A 594 -26.58 25.97 3.25
N LYS A 595 -26.08 25.99 4.49
CA LYS A 595 -26.88 26.37 5.67
C LYS A 595 -27.48 27.77 5.55
N VAL A 596 -26.70 28.76 5.12
CA VAL A 596 -27.16 30.15 5.05
C VAL A 596 -28.10 30.40 3.86
N VAL A 597 -27.83 29.81 2.69
CA VAL A 597 -28.70 29.91 1.51
C VAL A 597 -30.07 29.28 1.79
N ASN A 598 -30.13 28.17 2.51
CA ASN A 598 -31.39 27.55 2.91
C ASN A 598 -32.23 28.45 3.84
N VAL A 599 -31.58 29.12 4.80
CA VAL A 599 -32.26 30.10 5.66
C VAL A 599 -32.82 31.26 4.84
N ARG A 600 -32.11 31.74 3.82
CA ARG A 600 -32.62 32.77 2.89
C ARG A 600 -33.83 32.28 2.09
N ASN A 601 -33.81 31.04 1.62
CA ASN A 601 -34.87 30.46 0.77
C ASN A 601 -36.16 30.12 1.55
N THR A 602 -36.08 29.80 2.85
CA THR A 602 -37.26 29.59 3.71
C THR A 602 -38.02 30.88 4.06
N GLY A 603 -37.49 32.06 3.70
CA GLY A 603 -37.96 33.37 4.14
C GLY A 603 -38.70 34.26 3.13
N GLY A 604 -39.10 33.83 1.92
CA GLY A 604 -39.90 34.67 0.98
C GLY A 604 -40.95 33.86 0.21
N LYS A 605 -42.17 34.31 -0.14
CA LYS A 605 -42.99 35.55 -0.01
C LYS A 605 -44.39 35.14 0.54
N PRO A 606 -45.20 36.02 1.20
CA PRO A 606 -46.62 35.74 1.39
C PRO A 606 -47.32 35.71 0.03
N LYS A 607 -48.30 34.81 -0.15
CA LYS A 607 -49.16 34.80 -1.35
C LYS A 607 -49.82 36.17 -1.50
N ASP A 608 -49.72 36.76 -2.69
CA ASP A 608 -50.48 37.95 -3.06
C ASP A 608 -51.97 37.66 -2.87
N ALA A 609 -52.56 38.24 -1.82
CA ALA A 609 -54.00 38.26 -1.62
C ALA A 609 -54.56 39.39 -2.48
N ASN A 610 -54.72 39.13 -3.77
CA ASN A 610 -55.60 39.90 -4.64
C ASN A 610 -56.24 38.97 -5.67
N ASN A 611 -57.37 38.38 -5.28
CA ASN A 611 -58.55 38.30 -6.13
C ASN A 611 -59.79 37.94 -5.27
N PRO A 612 -60.79 38.82 -5.09
CA PRO A 612 -62.15 38.38 -4.80
C PRO A 612 -62.81 37.73 -6.02
#